data_AF-A0A258JR44-F1
#
_entry.id   AF-A0A258JR44-F1
#
_cell.length_a   1.000
_cell.length_b   1.000
_cell.length_c   1.000
_cell.angle_alpha   90.00
_cell.angle_beta   90.00
_cell.angle_gamma   90.00
#
_symmetry.space_group_name_H-M   'P 1'
#
loop_
_entity.id
_entity.type
_entity.pdbx_description
1 polymer ?
#
loop_
_entity_poly.entity_id
_entity_poly.type
_entity_poly.pdbx_seq_one_letter_code
_entity_poly.pdbx_strand_id
1 'polypeptide(L)'
;MLKTFLEKFKSNNYILFFSVIVLILFRLLLTASIPLLDKTEARYAEIARIMWETNQWIVPETDYGVPFWAKPPLSTWTSAISFVVFGVNAFAARFPSLLINVLIIILCGKLVEKKGASFYLPGFILLTMPEFLIHTGVVSTDTTLLFSVTLMMISFWKAMNAEKRNYWNYLFFVALGLGFLAKGPLIMVLTFPPLFIWCCLDFNRFKQLFSKFAIFIGILITAIIAIPWYYFAEQQSPGFLNYFIVGEHYKRFVESGWKGDLYGRPKTQPLGIIWAFMLAFGFPWVQIVFYKLWKNRKSIFQDKWISFLVLWLLWTPIFFTLSKNILHTYMLPITVPIMLLMVHYWEDFKSKKVLFRLGLFFPAVIFVFYFGFVATGNLDNKMNSDKYMLERLDIQNQNIPLYYWQEKNYSGQFYSNGKAQLVKNEQQLDSVSKIHPKFFLVTLKKAQQSIPENQLSKMTLKDQNYKTAIFVSK
;
A
#
# COMPACT_ATOMS: atom_id res chain seq x y z
N MET A 1 -40.57 17.18 -12.41
CA MET A 1 -39.78 15.99 -11.99
C MET A 1 -38.28 16.18 -12.22
N LEU A 2 -37.81 16.53 -13.43
CA LEU A 2 -36.38 16.78 -13.71
C LEU A 2 -35.80 17.98 -12.92
N LYS A 3 -36.56 19.08 -12.80
CA LYS A 3 -36.16 20.27 -12.00
C LYS A 3 -36.03 19.95 -10.51
N THR A 4 -36.98 19.20 -9.95
CA THR A 4 -36.99 18.75 -8.54
C THR A 4 -35.89 17.72 -8.25
N PHE A 5 -35.58 16.88 -9.24
CA PHE A 5 -34.41 15.98 -9.22
C PHE A 5 -33.11 16.81 -9.20
N LEU A 6 -32.96 17.78 -10.11
CA LEU A 6 -31.81 18.70 -10.18
C LEU A 6 -31.66 19.62 -8.97
N GLU A 7 -32.74 19.96 -8.26
CA GLU A 7 -32.65 20.74 -7.02
C GLU A 7 -32.20 19.89 -5.81
N LYS A 8 -32.51 18.58 -5.78
CA LYS A 8 -31.88 17.67 -4.81
C LYS A 8 -30.35 17.59 -4.99
N PHE A 9 -29.85 17.72 -6.22
CA PHE A 9 -28.40 17.82 -6.51
C PHE A 9 -27.71 19.07 -5.95
N LYS A 10 -28.46 20.07 -5.45
CA LYS A 10 -27.87 21.25 -4.78
C LYS A 10 -27.46 20.98 -3.33
N SER A 11 -27.91 19.89 -2.70
CA SER A 11 -27.44 19.53 -1.36
C SER A 11 -26.01 18.96 -1.46
N ASN A 12 -25.09 19.53 -0.68
CA ASN A 12 -23.69 19.12 -0.62
C ASN A 12 -23.53 17.60 -0.42
N ASN A 13 -24.49 16.94 0.21
CA ASN A 13 -24.45 15.50 0.47
C ASN A 13 -24.55 14.65 -0.82
N TYR A 14 -25.39 15.03 -1.79
CA TYR A 14 -25.49 14.29 -3.06
C TYR A 14 -24.25 14.49 -3.91
N ILE A 15 -23.71 15.71 -3.95
CA ILE A 15 -22.45 16.00 -4.65
C ILE A 15 -21.33 15.13 -4.06
N LEU A 16 -21.22 15.03 -2.74
CA LEU A 16 -20.24 14.16 -2.08
C LEU A 16 -20.47 12.68 -2.42
N PHE A 17 -21.71 12.21 -2.34
CA PHE A 17 -22.07 10.84 -2.71
C PHE A 17 -21.59 10.50 -4.13
N PHE A 18 -22.03 11.25 -5.14
CA PHE A 18 -21.63 11.01 -6.52
C PHE A 18 -20.12 11.16 -6.71
N SER A 19 -19.48 12.15 -6.08
CA SER A 19 -18.02 12.30 -6.16
C SER A 19 -17.29 11.06 -5.65
N VAL A 20 -17.69 10.54 -4.48
CA VAL A 20 -17.07 9.34 -3.89
C VAL A 20 -17.28 8.13 -4.79
N ILE A 21 -18.50 7.91 -5.28
CA ILE A 21 -18.80 6.79 -6.17
C ILE A 21 -18.00 6.87 -7.46
N VAL A 22 -17.96 8.05 -8.10
CA VAL A 22 -17.18 8.26 -9.33
C VAL A 22 -15.69 8.05 -9.09
N LEU A 23 -15.13 8.52 -7.97
CA LEU A 23 -13.72 8.30 -7.63
C LEU A 23 -13.40 6.82 -7.39
N ILE A 24 -14.30 6.07 -6.74
CA ILE A 24 -14.14 4.62 -6.54
C ILE A 24 -14.21 3.89 -7.89
N LEU A 25 -15.19 4.21 -8.74
CA LEU A 25 -15.33 3.59 -10.07
C LEU A 25 -14.15 3.93 -10.97
N PHE A 26 -13.69 5.18 -10.94
CA PHE A 26 -12.48 5.59 -11.65
C PHE A 26 -11.27 4.80 -11.16
N ARG A 27 -11.12 4.62 -9.84
CA ARG A 27 -10.04 3.79 -9.31
C ARG A 27 -10.16 2.32 -9.71
N LEU A 28 -11.37 1.78 -9.73
CA LEU A 28 -11.65 0.41 -10.17
C LEU A 28 -11.23 0.20 -11.63
N LEU A 29 -11.52 1.17 -12.51
CA LEU A 29 -11.07 1.19 -13.91
C LEU A 29 -9.54 1.16 -14.00
N LEU A 30 -8.84 2.00 -13.23
CA LEU A 30 -7.37 2.02 -13.21
C LEU A 30 -6.80 0.68 -12.74
N THR A 31 -7.39 0.10 -11.69
CA THR A 31 -6.99 -1.20 -11.13
C THR A 31 -7.09 -2.33 -12.16
N ALA A 32 -8.13 -2.32 -13.00
CA ALA A 32 -8.36 -3.32 -14.02
C ALA A 32 -7.50 -3.13 -15.29
N SER A 33 -7.21 -1.89 -15.66
CA SER A 33 -6.60 -1.57 -16.96
C SER A 33 -5.08 -1.41 -16.93
N ILE A 34 -4.52 -0.87 -15.85
CA ILE A 34 -3.07 -0.64 -15.74
C ILE A 34 -2.38 -1.97 -15.39
N PRO A 35 -1.28 -2.37 -16.05
CA PRO A 35 -0.52 -3.55 -15.68
C PRO A 35 0.16 -3.39 -14.31
N LEU A 36 0.59 -4.48 -13.69
CA LEU A 36 1.44 -4.45 -12.51
C LEU A 36 2.79 -3.84 -12.90
N LEU A 37 3.17 -2.77 -12.20
CA LEU A 37 4.40 -2.04 -12.50
C LEU A 37 5.58 -2.63 -11.72
N ASP A 38 6.71 -2.77 -12.41
CA ASP A 38 7.90 -3.42 -11.88
C ASP A 38 8.60 -2.62 -10.78
N LYS A 39 9.34 -3.41 -9.99
CA LYS A 39 10.02 -3.19 -8.70
C LYS A 39 9.21 -3.63 -7.48
N THR A 40 8.21 -2.86 -7.04
CA THR A 40 7.58 -3.13 -5.72
C THR A 40 6.20 -3.77 -5.84
N GLU A 41 5.33 -3.25 -6.71
CA GLU A 41 3.96 -3.74 -6.84
C GLU A 41 3.92 -5.15 -7.43
N ALA A 42 4.55 -5.34 -8.60
CA ALA A 42 4.60 -6.65 -9.26
C ALA A 42 5.27 -7.72 -8.38
N ARG A 43 6.24 -7.34 -7.53
CA ARG A 43 6.87 -8.26 -6.59
C ARG A 43 5.87 -8.79 -5.56
N TYR A 44 5.09 -7.90 -4.93
CA TYR A 44 4.11 -8.34 -3.94
C TYR A 44 2.98 -9.17 -4.57
N ALA A 45 2.59 -8.83 -5.79
CA ALA A 45 1.65 -9.65 -6.56
C ALA A 45 2.21 -11.04 -6.87
N GLU A 46 3.50 -11.14 -7.22
CA GLU A 46 4.17 -12.42 -7.49
C GLU A 46 4.33 -13.27 -6.23
N ILE A 47 4.74 -12.69 -5.11
CA ILE A 47 4.80 -13.39 -3.83
C ILE A 47 3.42 -13.99 -3.47
N ALA A 48 2.34 -13.24 -3.71
CA ALA A 48 0.98 -13.72 -3.49
C ALA A 48 0.57 -14.82 -4.49
N ARG A 49 1.04 -14.74 -5.74
CA ARG A 49 0.76 -15.75 -6.77
C ARG A 49 1.43 -17.07 -6.43
N ILE A 50 2.72 -17.03 -6.06
CA ILE A 50 3.49 -18.20 -5.62
C ILE A 50 2.82 -18.81 -4.39
N MET A 51 2.46 -18.00 -3.38
CA MET A 51 1.75 -18.47 -2.18
C MET A 51 0.46 -19.22 -2.51
N TRP A 52 -0.34 -18.69 -3.45
CA TRP A 52 -1.56 -19.32 -3.91
C TRP A 52 -1.28 -20.63 -4.68
N GLU A 53 -0.29 -20.63 -5.58
CA GLU A 53 0.05 -21.79 -6.41
C GLU A 53 0.66 -22.95 -5.59
N THR A 54 1.58 -22.66 -4.69
CA THR A 54 2.34 -23.68 -3.94
C THR A 54 1.64 -24.13 -2.65
N ASN A 55 0.53 -23.48 -2.27
CA ASN A 55 -0.10 -23.62 -0.96
C ASN A 55 0.84 -23.35 0.23
N GLN A 56 1.91 -22.58 0.03
CA GLN A 56 2.80 -22.14 1.08
C GLN A 56 2.26 -20.86 1.75
N TRP A 57 1.35 -21.02 2.72
CA TRP A 57 0.68 -19.92 3.42
C TRP A 57 1.45 -19.37 4.63
N ILE A 58 2.53 -20.00 5.06
CA ILE A 58 3.27 -19.61 6.26
C ILE A 58 4.47 -18.74 5.89
N VAL A 59 5.38 -19.22 5.06
CA VAL A 59 6.60 -18.49 4.67
C VAL A 59 6.40 -17.89 3.28
N PRO A 60 6.19 -16.56 3.14
CA PRO A 60 6.10 -15.96 1.81
C PRO A 60 7.38 -16.20 1.01
N GLU A 61 7.27 -16.39 -0.30
CA GLU A 61 8.41 -16.70 -1.17
C GLU A 61 8.57 -15.64 -2.27
N THR A 62 9.79 -15.17 -2.51
CA THR A 62 10.07 -14.22 -3.60
C THR A 62 10.29 -14.89 -4.96
N ASP A 63 10.56 -16.19 -4.93
CA ASP A 63 10.73 -17.13 -6.03
C ASP A 63 10.50 -18.53 -5.44
N TYR A 64 10.22 -19.53 -6.26
CA TYR A 64 9.88 -20.88 -5.76
C TYR A 64 10.95 -21.44 -4.82
N GLY A 65 10.57 -21.74 -3.57
CA GLY A 65 11.47 -22.25 -2.54
C GLY A 65 12.46 -21.22 -1.99
N VAL A 66 12.35 -19.94 -2.34
CA VAL A 66 13.20 -18.85 -1.85
C VAL A 66 12.40 -17.95 -0.90
N PRO A 67 12.65 -18.03 0.42
CA PRO A 67 11.91 -17.26 1.41
C PRO A 67 11.98 -15.74 1.19
N PHE A 68 10.92 -15.05 1.58
CA PHE A 68 10.80 -13.60 1.63
C PHE A 68 10.55 -13.14 3.07
N TRP A 69 11.64 -12.84 3.78
CA TRP A 69 11.62 -12.50 5.21
C TRP A 69 11.33 -11.02 5.51
N ALA A 70 11.16 -10.17 4.49
CA ALA A 70 11.09 -8.73 4.74
C ALA A 70 9.75 -8.24 5.31
N LYS A 71 8.64 -8.98 5.14
CA LYS A 71 7.31 -8.52 5.57
C LYS A 71 6.45 -9.69 6.10
N PRO A 72 5.59 -9.44 7.09
CA PRO A 72 4.57 -10.40 7.51
C PRO A 72 3.46 -10.58 6.46
N PRO A 73 2.54 -11.54 6.64
CA PRO A 73 1.85 -12.17 5.52
C PRO A 73 0.50 -11.51 5.19
N LEU A 74 -0.05 -10.62 6.02
CA LEU A 74 -1.46 -10.21 5.91
C LEU A 74 -1.81 -9.61 4.53
N SER A 75 -0.92 -8.78 3.98
CA SER A 75 -1.13 -8.22 2.63
C SER A 75 -1.02 -9.28 1.53
N THR A 76 -0.17 -10.28 1.73
CA THR A 76 0.03 -11.38 0.78
C THR A 76 -1.16 -12.33 0.84
N TRP A 77 -1.62 -12.72 2.03
CA TRP A 77 -2.81 -13.54 2.25
C TRP A 77 -4.03 -12.95 1.58
N THR A 78 -4.29 -11.66 1.80
CA THR A 78 -5.46 -11.02 1.21
C THR A 78 -5.42 -11.03 -0.33
N SER A 79 -4.24 -10.84 -0.92
CA SER A 79 -4.04 -10.93 -2.38
C SER A 79 -4.16 -12.36 -2.89
N ALA A 80 -3.57 -13.34 -2.21
CA ALA A 80 -3.63 -14.76 -2.56
C ALA A 80 -5.07 -15.30 -2.48
N ILE A 81 -5.83 -14.93 -1.44
CA ILE A 81 -7.26 -15.27 -1.31
C ILE A 81 -8.06 -14.68 -2.47
N SER A 82 -7.73 -13.48 -2.93
CA SER A 82 -8.41 -12.85 -4.07
C SER A 82 -8.19 -13.63 -5.37
N PHE A 83 -7.05 -14.31 -5.54
CA PHE A 83 -6.81 -15.19 -6.70
C PHE A 83 -7.72 -16.43 -6.72
N VAL A 84 -8.18 -16.91 -5.55
CA VAL A 84 -9.16 -18.00 -5.48
C VAL A 84 -10.50 -17.60 -6.12
N VAL A 85 -10.91 -16.34 -5.97
CA VAL A 85 -12.21 -15.84 -6.43
C VAL A 85 -12.16 -15.34 -7.88
N PHE A 86 -11.11 -14.60 -8.23
CA PHE A 86 -11.02 -13.87 -9.51
C PHE A 86 -9.99 -14.43 -10.49
N GLY A 87 -9.27 -15.49 -10.11
CA GLY A 87 -8.11 -15.99 -10.84
C GLY A 87 -6.90 -15.07 -10.73
N VAL A 88 -5.74 -15.53 -11.21
CA VAL A 88 -4.49 -14.77 -11.19
C VAL A 88 -4.52 -13.67 -12.25
N ASN A 89 -4.69 -12.43 -11.81
CA ASN A 89 -4.59 -11.25 -12.66
C ASN A 89 -4.31 -9.98 -11.83
N ALA A 90 -3.99 -8.87 -12.50
CA ALA A 90 -3.65 -7.61 -11.86
C ALA A 90 -4.79 -7.02 -11.02
N PHE A 91 -6.04 -7.19 -11.47
CA PHE A 91 -7.22 -6.74 -10.74
C PHE A 91 -7.33 -7.50 -9.42
N ALA A 92 -7.27 -8.84 -9.46
CA ALA A 92 -7.36 -9.71 -8.30
C ALA A 92 -6.27 -9.39 -7.26
N ALA A 93 -5.04 -9.08 -7.70
CA ALA A 93 -3.95 -8.72 -6.80
C ALA A 93 -4.21 -7.40 -6.04
N ARG A 94 -4.91 -6.44 -6.65
CA ARG A 94 -5.17 -5.10 -6.10
C ARG A 94 -6.53 -4.96 -5.42
N PHE A 95 -7.48 -5.84 -5.74
CA PHE A 95 -8.85 -5.80 -5.23
C PHE A 95 -8.91 -5.73 -3.70
N PRO A 96 -8.07 -6.46 -2.93
CA PRO A 96 -8.07 -6.32 -1.47
C PRO A 96 -7.73 -4.91 -0.99
N SER A 97 -6.77 -4.23 -1.62
CA SER A 97 -6.39 -2.86 -1.25
C SER A 97 -7.54 -1.87 -1.51
N LEU A 98 -8.30 -2.06 -2.58
CA LEU A 98 -9.52 -1.30 -2.85
C LEU A 98 -10.56 -1.54 -1.76
N LEU A 99 -10.84 -2.80 -1.45
CA LEU A 99 -11.85 -3.19 -0.46
C LEU A 99 -11.51 -2.64 0.93
N ILE A 100 -10.26 -2.79 1.38
CA ILE A 100 -9.79 -2.28 2.67
C ILE A 100 -9.97 -0.76 2.76
N ASN A 101 -9.62 0.00 1.72
CA ASN A 101 -9.78 1.44 1.73
C ASN A 101 -11.25 1.87 1.68
N VAL A 102 -12.12 1.12 0.99
CA VAL A 102 -13.58 1.32 1.07
C VAL A 102 -14.09 1.07 2.50
N LEU A 103 -13.60 0.04 3.19
CA LEU A 103 -13.95 -0.21 4.59
C LEU A 103 -13.51 0.93 5.52
N ILE A 104 -12.33 1.52 5.29
CA ILE A 104 -11.86 2.71 6.01
C ILE A 104 -12.81 3.90 5.78
N ILE A 105 -13.22 4.14 4.53
CA ILE A 105 -14.16 5.20 4.17
C ILE A 105 -15.49 4.99 4.89
N ILE A 106 -16.04 3.77 4.90
CA ILE A 106 -17.28 3.45 5.59
C ILE A 106 -17.15 3.65 7.10
N LEU A 107 -16.06 3.17 7.71
CA LEU A 107 -15.78 3.34 9.13
C LEU A 107 -15.73 4.82 9.52
N CYS A 108 -15.02 5.63 8.73
CA CYS A 108 -14.90 7.07 8.96
C CYS A 108 -16.21 7.80 8.69
N GLY A 109 -16.97 7.41 7.65
CA GLY A 109 -18.29 7.94 7.34
C GLY A 109 -19.25 7.76 8.52
N LYS A 110 -19.37 6.54 9.04
CA LYS A 110 -20.18 6.24 10.24
C LYS A 110 -19.72 7.01 11.48
N LEU A 111 -18.41 7.26 11.61
CA LEU A 111 -17.85 8.00 12.74
C LEU A 111 -18.30 9.47 12.74
N VAL A 112 -18.29 10.12 11.58
CA VAL A 112 -18.56 11.56 11.45
C VAL A 112 -20.04 11.87 11.27
N GLU A 113 -20.82 10.97 10.66
CA GLU A 113 -22.27 11.10 10.51
C GLU A 113 -22.97 11.22 11.86
N LYS A 114 -22.53 10.43 12.85
CA LYS A 114 -22.99 10.54 14.24
C LYS A 114 -22.73 11.90 14.89
N LYS A 115 -21.85 12.72 14.31
CA LYS A 115 -21.54 14.08 14.75
C LYS A 115 -22.19 15.16 13.86
N GLY A 116 -23.08 14.79 12.95
CA GLY A 116 -23.82 15.71 12.08
C GLY A 116 -23.14 16.06 10.75
N ALA A 117 -21.97 15.50 10.45
CA ALA A 117 -21.32 15.68 9.14
C ALA A 117 -21.88 14.70 8.10
N SER A 118 -21.67 14.98 6.81
CA SER A 118 -22.01 14.02 5.75
C SER A 118 -21.19 12.74 5.87
N PHE A 119 -21.85 11.57 5.76
CA PHE A 119 -21.22 10.26 5.68
C PHE A 119 -20.15 10.16 4.58
N TYR A 120 -20.36 10.85 3.45
CA TYR A 120 -19.49 10.78 2.27
C TYR A 120 -18.30 11.73 2.33
N LEU A 121 -18.30 12.70 3.24
CA LEU A 121 -17.23 13.70 3.34
C LEU A 121 -15.83 13.08 3.60
N PRO A 122 -15.67 12.12 4.53
CA PRO A 122 -14.42 11.38 4.69
C PRO A 122 -13.93 10.72 3.41
N GLY A 123 -14.83 10.06 2.69
CA GLY A 123 -14.52 9.40 1.42
C GLY A 123 -14.02 10.38 0.38
N PHE A 124 -14.68 11.54 0.26
CA PHE A 124 -14.26 12.59 -0.66
C PHE A 124 -12.86 13.09 -0.33
N ILE A 125 -12.59 13.44 0.93
CA ILE A 125 -11.30 13.95 1.37
C ILE A 125 -10.18 12.91 1.19
N LEU A 126 -10.42 11.65 1.57
CA LEU A 126 -9.43 10.57 1.41
C LEU A 126 -9.16 10.28 -0.08
N LEU A 127 -10.18 10.08 -0.91
CA LEU A 127 -10.00 9.74 -2.32
C LEU A 127 -9.46 10.90 -3.18
N THR A 128 -9.38 12.10 -2.63
CA THR A 128 -8.77 13.27 -3.28
C THR A 128 -7.35 13.56 -2.77
N MET A 129 -6.86 12.84 -1.75
CA MET A 129 -5.44 12.84 -1.39
C MET A 129 -4.64 11.93 -2.33
N PRO A 130 -3.49 12.38 -2.86
CA PRO A 130 -2.63 11.57 -3.70
C PRO A 130 -2.26 10.21 -3.10
N GLU A 131 -1.77 10.17 -1.85
CA GLU A 131 -1.30 8.91 -1.24
C GLU A 131 -2.44 7.88 -1.15
N PHE A 132 -3.59 8.30 -0.65
CA PHE A 132 -4.72 7.42 -0.41
C PHE A 132 -5.33 6.92 -1.73
N LEU A 133 -5.52 7.82 -2.72
CA LEU A 133 -6.04 7.42 -4.03
C LEU A 133 -5.11 6.43 -4.73
N ILE A 134 -3.78 6.62 -4.65
CA ILE A 134 -2.79 5.69 -5.22
C ILE A 134 -2.89 4.33 -4.54
N HIS A 135 -2.86 4.28 -3.21
CA HIS A 135 -2.89 3.04 -2.44
C HIS A 135 -4.26 2.33 -2.40
N THR A 136 -5.31 2.98 -2.91
CA THR A 136 -6.62 2.35 -3.14
C THR A 136 -6.58 1.30 -4.26
N GLY A 137 -5.53 1.21 -5.07
CA GLY A 137 -5.41 0.10 -6.03
C GLY A 137 -3.99 -0.23 -6.41
N VAL A 138 -3.10 -0.27 -5.42
CA VAL A 138 -1.74 -0.78 -5.57
C VAL A 138 -1.55 -1.91 -4.57
N VAL A 139 -0.91 -2.98 -4.99
CA VAL A 139 -0.56 -4.10 -4.10
C VAL A 139 0.50 -3.62 -3.10
N SER A 140 0.09 -3.39 -1.85
CA SER A 140 0.95 -2.80 -0.83
C SER A 140 0.60 -3.24 0.59
N THR A 141 1.66 -3.53 1.37
CA THR A 141 1.57 -3.78 2.81
C THR A 141 1.18 -2.54 3.62
N ASP A 142 1.32 -1.34 3.05
CA ASP A 142 0.96 -0.09 3.71
C ASP A 142 -0.56 0.03 3.88
N THR A 143 -1.36 -0.56 2.99
CA THR A 143 -2.83 -0.49 3.03
C THR A 143 -3.40 -1.27 4.20
N THR A 144 -2.91 -2.48 4.45
CA THR A 144 -3.32 -3.27 5.63
C THR A 144 -2.83 -2.63 6.93
N LEU A 145 -1.63 -2.04 6.94
CA LEU A 145 -1.15 -1.28 8.09
C LEU A 145 -2.01 -0.04 8.35
N LEU A 146 -2.37 0.73 7.31
CA LEU A 146 -3.26 1.88 7.42
C LEU A 146 -4.59 1.48 8.07
N PHE A 147 -5.19 0.36 7.64
CA PHE A 147 -6.42 -0.15 8.24
C PHE A 147 -6.23 -0.46 9.73
N SER A 148 -5.18 -1.20 10.08
CA SER A 148 -4.86 -1.54 11.47
C SER A 148 -4.63 -0.30 12.33
N VAL A 149 -3.83 0.67 11.87
CA VAL A 149 -3.62 1.95 12.58
C VAL A 149 -4.94 2.70 12.74
N THR A 150 -5.75 2.79 11.68
CA THR A 150 -7.04 3.49 11.71
C THR A 150 -7.99 2.86 12.71
N LEU A 151 -8.15 1.53 12.65
CA LEU A 151 -9.02 0.79 13.55
C LEU A 151 -8.52 0.94 14.99
N MET A 152 -7.21 0.85 15.23
CA MET A 152 -6.61 0.98 16.56
C MET A 152 -6.83 2.39 17.14
N MET A 153 -6.54 3.45 16.39
CA MET A 153 -6.67 4.83 16.87
C MET A 153 -8.13 5.24 17.09
N ILE A 154 -9.05 4.84 16.20
CA ILE A 154 -10.49 5.09 16.39
C ILE A 154 -11.02 4.27 17.57
N SER A 155 -10.63 3.01 17.70
CA SER A 155 -11.01 2.14 18.81
C SER A 155 -10.55 2.72 20.14
N PHE A 156 -9.31 3.22 20.20
CA PHE A 156 -8.78 3.87 21.38
C PHE A 156 -9.63 5.07 21.79
N TRP A 157 -9.88 5.98 20.85
CA TRP A 157 -10.69 7.16 21.09
C TRP A 157 -12.10 6.79 21.57
N LYS A 158 -12.74 5.81 20.94
CA LYS A 158 -14.08 5.35 21.30
C LYS A 158 -14.13 4.67 22.67
N ALA A 159 -13.14 3.86 23.02
CA ALA A 159 -13.07 3.20 24.32
C ALA A 159 -12.84 4.22 25.46
N MET A 160 -11.93 5.18 25.27
CA MET A 160 -11.64 6.21 26.28
C MET A 160 -12.83 7.13 26.57
N ASN A 161 -13.67 7.40 25.56
CA ASN A 161 -14.85 8.26 25.69
C ASN A 161 -16.16 7.51 25.95
N ALA A 162 -16.14 6.17 26.05
CA ALA A 162 -17.33 5.41 26.40
C ALA A 162 -17.56 5.45 27.92
N GLU A 163 -18.82 5.46 28.36
CA GLU A 163 -19.13 5.40 29.80
C GLU A 163 -18.62 4.09 30.42
N LYS A 164 -18.89 2.97 29.75
CA LYS A 164 -18.49 1.61 30.15
C LYS A 164 -17.65 0.95 29.06
N ARG A 165 -16.91 -0.11 29.42
CA ARG A 165 -16.18 -0.95 28.46
C ARG A 165 -17.16 -1.47 27.41
N ASN A 166 -16.81 -1.34 26.13
CA ASN A 166 -17.58 -1.82 25.00
C ASN A 166 -16.66 -2.46 23.96
N TYR A 167 -17.20 -2.98 22.85
CA TYR A 167 -16.40 -3.73 21.88
C TYR A 167 -15.17 -2.99 21.31
N TRP A 168 -15.13 -1.65 21.34
CA TRP A 168 -13.98 -0.88 20.88
C TRP A 168 -12.71 -1.18 21.66
N ASN A 169 -12.83 -1.49 22.96
CA ASN A 169 -11.66 -1.88 23.74
C ASN A 169 -11.01 -3.16 23.20
N TYR A 170 -11.79 -4.13 22.70
CA TYR A 170 -11.27 -5.36 22.10
C TYR A 170 -10.79 -5.14 20.67
N LEU A 171 -11.50 -4.32 19.88
CA LEU A 171 -11.07 -3.96 18.52
C LEU A 171 -9.71 -3.26 18.48
N PHE A 172 -9.35 -2.52 19.54
CA PHE A 172 -7.99 -1.98 19.70
C PHE A 172 -6.92 -3.09 19.65
N PHE A 173 -7.14 -4.19 20.36
CA PHE A 173 -6.21 -5.32 20.41
C PHE A 173 -6.26 -6.19 19.15
N VAL A 174 -7.44 -6.35 18.55
CA VAL A 174 -7.57 -6.97 17.22
C VAL A 174 -6.74 -6.21 16.19
N ALA A 175 -6.87 -4.87 16.18
CA ALA A 175 -6.11 -4.00 15.29
C ALA A 175 -4.60 -4.07 15.54
N LEU A 176 -4.18 -4.19 16.81
CA LEU A 176 -2.77 -4.40 17.15
C LEU A 176 -2.23 -5.73 16.59
N GLY A 177 -2.97 -6.83 16.76
CA GLY A 177 -2.61 -8.13 16.20
C GLY A 177 -2.53 -8.12 14.67
N LEU A 178 -3.52 -7.53 14.00
CA LEU A 178 -3.51 -7.34 12.54
C LEU A 178 -2.37 -6.43 12.09
N GLY A 179 -2.02 -5.40 12.86
CA GLY A 179 -0.89 -4.51 12.59
C GLY A 179 0.45 -5.24 12.63
N PHE A 180 0.62 -6.15 13.60
CA PHE A 180 1.80 -7.04 13.64
C PHE A 180 1.88 -7.94 12.41
N LEU A 181 0.76 -8.47 11.93
CA LEU A 181 0.71 -9.28 10.70
C LEU A 181 0.75 -8.44 9.40
N ALA A 182 0.58 -7.13 9.47
CA ALA A 182 0.71 -6.23 8.32
C ALA A 182 2.16 -5.82 8.10
N LYS A 183 2.81 -5.29 9.14
CA LYS A 183 4.15 -4.68 9.02
C LYS A 183 4.98 -4.76 10.30
N GLY A 184 4.72 -5.76 11.15
CA GLY A 184 5.53 -6.04 12.33
C GLY A 184 5.39 -4.97 13.43
N PRO A 185 6.44 -4.76 14.23
CA PRO A 185 6.44 -3.81 15.36
C PRO A 185 6.10 -2.37 15.00
N LEU A 186 6.12 -2.00 13.70
CA LEU A 186 5.83 -0.65 13.26
C LEU A 186 4.43 -0.18 13.69
N ILE A 187 3.45 -1.08 13.86
CA ILE A 187 2.14 -0.71 14.41
C ILE A 187 2.28 0.00 15.76
N MET A 188 3.04 -0.59 16.70
CA MET A 188 3.25 -0.01 18.03
C MET A 188 4.01 1.31 17.94
N VAL A 189 5.04 1.35 17.10
CA VAL A 189 5.85 2.55 16.89
C VAL A 189 4.99 3.72 16.41
N LEU A 190 4.02 3.49 15.53
CA LEU A 190 3.17 4.55 14.99
C LEU A 190 2.00 4.93 15.91
N THR A 191 1.55 4.04 16.79
CA THR A 191 0.34 4.28 17.60
C THR A 191 0.62 4.52 19.07
N PHE A 192 1.49 3.76 19.73
CA PHE A 192 1.66 3.88 21.19
C PHE A 192 2.22 5.24 21.63
N PRO A 193 3.25 5.82 21.00
CA PRO A 193 3.77 7.11 21.43
C PRO A 193 2.75 8.26 21.37
N PRO A 194 1.98 8.50 20.27
CA PRO A 194 1.00 9.57 20.27
C PRO A 194 -0.14 9.32 21.27
N LEU A 195 -0.54 8.06 21.48
CA LEU A 195 -1.53 7.69 22.50
C LEU A 195 -1.02 7.95 23.92
N PHE A 196 0.23 7.58 24.20
CA PHE A 196 0.87 7.79 25.50
C PHE A 196 1.00 9.29 25.79
N ILE A 197 1.53 10.07 24.85
CA ILE A 197 1.63 11.53 24.98
C ILE A 197 0.25 12.14 25.25
N TRP A 198 -0.78 11.73 24.51
CA TRP A 198 -2.14 12.25 24.70
C TRP A 198 -2.73 11.92 26.08
N CYS A 199 -2.44 10.73 26.61
CA CYS A 199 -2.81 10.35 27.98
C CYS A 199 -2.04 11.16 29.04
N CYS A 200 -0.75 11.45 28.80
CA CYS A 200 0.07 12.24 29.72
C CYS A 200 -0.32 13.73 29.78
N LEU A 201 -1.07 14.25 28.79
CA LEU A 201 -1.62 15.61 28.85
C LEU A 201 -2.61 15.82 30.01
N ASP A 202 -3.16 14.74 30.57
CA ASP A 202 -4.13 14.77 31.68
C ASP A 202 -4.06 13.46 32.45
N PHE A 203 -3.51 13.51 33.66
CA PHE A 203 -3.25 12.33 34.48
C PHE A 203 -4.50 11.47 34.74
N ASN A 204 -5.70 12.05 34.70
CA ASN A 204 -6.94 11.30 34.82
C ASN A 204 -7.18 10.38 33.61
N ARG A 205 -6.79 10.79 32.41
CA ARG A 205 -6.88 9.94 31.20
C ARG A 205 -5.97 8.73 31.33
N PHE A 206 -4.75 8.94 31.82
CA PHE A 206 -3.80 7.86 32.05
C PHE A 206 -4.35 6.82 33.04
N LYS A 207 -4.89 7.27 34.18
CA LYS A 207 -5.54 6.39 35.16
C LYS A 207 -6.75 5.63 34.56
N GLN A 208 -7.56 6.31 33.76
CA GLN A 208 -8.75 5.71 33.14
C GLN A 208 -8.40 4.59 32.16
N LEU A 209 -7.19 4.54 31.61
CA LEU A 209 -6.80 3.48 30.67
C LEU A 209 -7.03 2.07 31.24
N PHE A 210 -6.68 1.85 32.51
CA PHE A 210 -6.84 0.57 33.18
C PHE A 210 -8.32 0.19 33.42
N SER A 211 -9.21 1.18 33.57
CA SER A 211 -10.65 0.93 33.70
C SER A 211 -11.37 0.85 32.35
N LYS A 212 -10.87 1.50 31.30
CA LYS A 212 -11.47 1.50 29.96
C LYS A 212 -11.04 0.33 29.08
N PHE A 213 -9.90 -0.29 29.36
CA PHE A 213 -9.39 -1.43 28.59
C PHE A 213 -9.30 -2.71 29.42
N ALA A 214 -9.75 -3.82 28.85
CA ALA A 214 -9.52 -5.15 29.41
C ALA A 214 -8.12 -5.65 29.01
N ILE A 215 -7.06 -5.07 29.59
CA ILE A 215 -5.67 -5.24 29.14
C ILE A 215 -5.26 -6.70 29.01
N PHE A 216 -5.51 -7.53 30.03
CA PHE A 216 -5.13 -8.95 30.00
C PHE A 216 -5.80 -9.72 28.85
N ILE A 217 -7.13 -9.61 28.74
CA ILE A 217 -7.89 -10.24 27.65
C ILE A 217 -7.44 -9.69 26.28
N GLY A 218 -7.15 -8.39 26.23
CA GLY A 218 -6.65 -7.72 25.04
C GLY A 218 -5.30 -8.24 24.55
N ILE A 219 -4.35 -8.42 25.46
CA ILE A 219 -3.04 -9.02 25.15
C ILE A 219 -3.25 -10.44 24.62
N LEU A 220 -4.15 -11.23 25.22
CA LEU A 220 -4.47 -12.57 24.74
C LEU A 220 -5.06 -12.55 23.32
N ILE A 221 -5.98 -11.63 23.01
CA ILE A 221 -6.52 -11.44 21.64
C ILE A 221 -5.39 -11.13 20.65
N THR A 222 -4.49 -10.22 21.02
CA THR A 222 -3.35 -9.83 20.16
C THR A 222 -2.41 -11.01 19.93
N ALA A 223 -2.12 -11.77 20.99
CA ALA A 223 -1.28 -12.95 20.96
C ALA A 223 -1.85 -14.03 20.04
N ILE A 224 -3.14 -14.36 20.18
CA ILE A 224 -3.83 -15.35 19.35
C ILE A 224 -3.81 -14.97 17.86
N ILE A 225 -3.94 -13.69 17.55
CA ILE A 225 -3.92 -13.22 16.15
C ILE A 225 -2.50 -13.28 15.58
N ALA A 226 -1.51 -12.73 16.28
CA ALA A 226 -0.19 -12.50 15.70
C ALA A 226 0.79 -13.66 15.92
N ILE A 227 0.91 -14.16 17.14
CA ILE A 227 2.00 -15.07 17.55
C ILE A 227 2.03 -16.38 16.74
N PRO A 228 0.90 -17.05 16.43
CA PRO A 228 0.94 -18.31 15.70
C PRO A 228 1.72 -18.22 14.39
N TRP A 229 1.51 -17.15 13.61
CA TRP A 229 2.24 -16.99 12.35
C TRP A 229 3.73 -16.77 12.57
N TYR A 230 4.14 -15.90 13.50
CA TYR A 230 5.55 -15.67 13.81
C TYR A 230 6.25 -16.95 14.27
N TYR A 231 5.58 -17.76 15.08
CA TYR A 231 6.08 -19.04 15.54
C TYR A 231 6.28 -20.02 14.38
N PHE A 232 5.27 -20.22 13.53
CA PHE A 232 5.38 -21.14 12.40
C PHE A 232 6.34 -20.66 11.32
N ALA A 233 6.45 -19.35 11.10
CA ALA A 233 7.43 -18.78 10.17
C ALA A 233 8.87 -19.06 10.61
N GLU A 234 9.17 -18.91 11.91
CA GLU A 234 10.49 -19.27 12.45
C GLU A 234 10.76 -20.78 12.39
N GLN A 235 9.75 -21.61 12.69
CA GLN A 235 9.89 -23.08 12.63
C GLN A 235 10.20 -23.58 11.21
N GLN A 236 9.51 -23.04 10.20
CA GLN A 236 9.70 -23.44 8.80
C GLN A 236 10.91 -22.77 8.13
N SER A 237 11.33 -21.62 8.63
CA SER A 237 12.45 -20.85 8.08
C SER A 237 13.31 -20.24 9.20
N PRO A 238 14.12 -21.06 9.90
CA PRO A 238 14.90 -20.61 11.05
C PRO A 238 15.82 -19.42 10.73
N GLY A 239 15.89 -18.46 11.64
CA GLY A 239 16.60 -17.19 11.45
C GLY A 239 15.73 -16.05 10.91
N PHE A 240 14.48 -16.34 10.51
CA PHE A 240 13.50 -15.34 10.10
C PHE A 240 13.33 -14.23 11.13
N LEU A 241 13.08 -14.55 12.41
CA LEU A 241 12.83 -13.56 13.46
C LEU A 241 14.03 -12.65 13.67
N ASN A 242 15.24 -13.20 13.65
CA ASN A 242 16.46 -12.42 13.77
C ASN A 242 16.61 -11.45 12.59
N TYR A 243 16.42 -11.93 11.36
CA TYR A 243 16.44 -11.06 10.18
C TYR A 243 15.35 -9.98 10.22
N PHE A 244 14.11 -10.39 10.49
CA PHE A 244 12.93 -9.51 10.42
C PHE A 244 12.91 -8.47 11.55
N ILE A 245 13.17 -8.87 12.79
CA ILE A 245 13.12 -7.92 13.93
C ILE A 245 14.42 -7.11 14.00
N VAL A 246 15.59 -7.76 13.97
CA VAL A 246 16.87 -7.05 14.15
C VAL A 246 17.31 -6.37 12.86
N GLY A 247 17.29 -7.08 11.73
CA GLY A 247 17.69 -6.51 10.44
C GLY A 247 16.72 -5.44 9.94
N GLU A 248 15.47 -5.84 9.65
CA GLU A 248 14.50 -4.99 8.94
C GLU A 248 13.90 -3.86 9.77
N HIS A 249 13.91 -3.94 11.12
CA HIS A 249 13.36 -2.87 11.97
C HIS A 249 14.46 -2.09 12.70
N TYR A 250 15.34 -2.78 13.43
CA TYR A 250 16.36 -2.09 14.23
C TYR A 250 17.49 -1.53 13.35
N LYS A 251 18.24 -2.41 12.66
CA LYS A 251 19.39 -2.00 11.84
C LYS A 251 18.97 -1.09 10.70
N ARG A 252 17.88 -1.40 10.01
CA ARG A 252 17.35 -0.55 8.92
C ARG A 252 17.02 0.89 9.36
N PHE A 253 16.63 1.09 10.62
CA PHE A 253 16.32 2.41 11.17
C PHE A 253 17.56 3.15 11.69
N VAL A 254 18.45 2.44 12.40
CA VAL A 254 19.60 3.04 13.09
C VAL A 254 20.84 3.14 12.19
N GLU A 255 21.09 2.15 11.33
CA GLU A 255 22.28 2.04 10.49
C GLU A 255 22.03 2.66 9.10
N SER A 256 22.68 3.80 8.83
CA SER A 256 22.62 4.41 7.50
C SER A 256 23.38 3.54 6.49
N GLY A 257 22.67 3.06 5.46
CA GLY A 257 23.27 2.23 4.42
C GLY A 257 23.37 0.74 4.77
N TRP A 258 22.53 0.24 5.66
CA TRP A 258 22.41 -1.20 5.96
C TRP A 258 22.46 -2.06 4.68
N LYS A 259 23.55 -2.83 4.54
CA LYS A 259 23.85 -3.68 3.37
C LYS A 259 23.16 -5.05 3.42
N GLY A 260 22.43 -5.33 4.49
CA GLY A 260 21.74 -6.61 4.70
C GLY A 260 20.36 -6.71 4.06
N ASP A 261 19.89 -5.69 3.32
CA ASP A 261 18.61 -5.76 2.61
C ASP A 261 18.71 -6.79 1.48
N LEU A 262 18.14 -7.98 1.73
CA LEU A 262 18.14 -9.08 0.76
C LEU A 262 17.23 -8.80 -0.43
N TYR A 263 16.29 -7.86 -0.31
CA TYR A 263 15.18 -7.70 -1.25
C TYR A 263 15.08 -6.28 -1.82
N GLY A 264 16.10 -5.44 -1.64
CA GLY A 264 16.04 -4.04 -2.08
C GLY A 264 17.38 -3.35 -2.12
N ARG A 265 17.46 -2.26 -2.90
CA ARG A 265 18.58 -1.31 -2.80
C ARG A 265 18.11 -0.15 -1.91
N PRO A 266 18.73 0.09 -0.74
CA PRO A 266 18.37 1.22 0.10
C PRO A 266 18.46 2.51 -0.70
N LYS A 267 17.34 3.23 -0.85
CA LYS A 267 17.35 4.59 -1.40
C LYS A 267 17.57 5.54 -0.23
N THR A 268 18.80 6.02 -0.09
CA THR A 268 19.12 7.08 0.86
C THR A 268 18.40 8.36 0.44
N GLN A 269 17.52 8.87 1.30
CA GLN A 269 16.84 10.14 1.10
C GLN A 269 17.43 11.22 2.02
N PRO A 270 17.26 12.52 1.68
CA PRO A 270 17.61 13.62 2.57
C PRO A 270 16.86 13.52 3.91
N LEU A 271 17.51 13.92 5.00
CA LEU A 271 16.86 14.00 6.32
C LEU A 271 15.67 14.97 6.27
N GLY A 272 14.58 14.61 6.95
CA GLY A 272 13.37 15.44 6.96
C GLY A 272 12.55 15.45 5.65
N ILE A 273 12.93 14.72 4.59
CA ILE A 273 12.14 14.63 3.35
C ILE A 273 10.68 14.17 3.59
N ILE A 274 10.44 13.45 4.70
CA ILE A 274 9.12 12.97 5.08
C ILE A 274 8.09 14.11 5.24
N TRP A 275 8.54 15.30 5.64
CA TRP A 275 7.69 16.49 5.70
C TRP A 275 7.30 16.98 4.31
N ALA A 276 8.22 16.92 3.34
CA ALA A 276 7.91 17.22 1.95
C ALA A 276 6.94 16.18 1.35
N PHE A 277 7.14 14.89 1.65
CA PHE A 277 6.18 13.84 1.28
C PHE A 277 4.81 14.09 1.90
N MET A 278 4.72 14.49 3.16
CA MET A 278 3.45 14.86 3.79
C MET A 278 2.71 15.91 2.98
N LEU A 279 3.40 17.02 2.66
CA LEU A 279 2.79 18.15 1.96
C LEU A 279 2.39 17.75 0.53
N ALA A 280 3.25 17.03 -0.19
CA ALA A 280 2.97 16.62 -1.56
C ALA A 280 1.82 15.61 -1.63
N PHE A 281 1.85 14.57 -0.79
CA PHE A 281 0.92 13.44 -0.90
C PHE A 281 -0.32 13.55 -0.01
N GLY A 282 -0.33 14.48 0.94
CA GLY A 282 -1.52 14.93 1.68
C GLY A 282 -2.22 16.14 1.03
N PHE A 283 -1.75 16.60 -0.14
CA PHE A 283 -2.36 17.70 -0.88
C PHE A 283 -3.82 17.42 -1.27
N PRO A 284 -4.70 18.44 -1.28
CA PRO A 284 -4.52 19.80 -0.77
C PRO A 284 -4.84 19.92 0.74
N TRP A 285 -5.30 18.84 1.35
CA TRP A 285 -5.97 18.88 2.64
C TRP A 285 -5.01 19.16 3.79
N VAL A 286 -3.79 18.63 3.75
CA VAL A 286 -2.82 18.85 4.84
C VAL A 286 -2.42 20.31 4.95
N GLN A 287 -2.30 21.04 3.83
CA GLN A 287 -2.00 22.47 3.81
C GLN A 287 -3.12 23.27 4.48
N ILE A 288 -4.37 22.92 4.14
CA ILE A 288 -5.57 23.57 4.71
C ILE A 288 -5.67 23.27 6.21
N VAL A 289 -5.41 22.02 6.61
CA VAL A 289 -5.37 21.60 8.02
C VAL A 289 -4.29 22.38 8.78
N PHE A 290 -3.08 22.52 8.24
CA PHE A 290 -2.02 23.30 8.91
C PHE A 290 -2.36 24.79 9.00
N TYR A 291 -2.95 25.38 7.97
CA TYR A 291 -3.45 26.76 8.04
C TYR A 291 -4.46 26.94 9.20
N LYS A 292 -5.42 26.02 9.33
CA LYS A 292 -6.43 26.05 10.39
C LYS A 292 -5.83 25.80 11.78
N LEU A 293 -4.93 24.83 11.91
CA LEU A 293 -4.21 24.57 13.16
C LEU A 293 -3.37 25.77 13.59
N TRP A 294 -2.70 26.44 12.65
CA TRP A 294 -1.92 27.64 12.96
C TRP A 294 -2.80 28.79 13.48
N LYS A 295 -3.95 29.02 12.83
CA LYS A 295 -4.93 30.03 13.26
C LYS A 295 -5.48 29.74 14.66
N ASN A 296 -5.74 28.46 14.96
CA ASN A 296 -6.34 27.99 16.20
C ASN A 296 -5.30 27.44 17.21
N ARG A 297 -4.01 27.76 17.07
CA ARG A 297 -2.92 27.11 17.80
C ARG A 297 -3.03 27.17 19.34
N LYS A 298 -3.70 28.21 19.86
CA LYS A 298 -3.90 28.39 21.30
C LYS A 298 -4.90 27.40 21.91
N SER A 299 -5.82 26.84 21.12
CA SER A 299 -6.87 25.93 21.60
C SER A 299 -6.60 24.45 21.30
N ILE A 300 -5.52 24.11 20.59
CA ILE A 300 -5.21 22.73 20.16
C ILE A 300 -5.20 21.75 21.35
N PHE A 301 -4.53 22.11 22.44
CA PHE A 301 -4.41 21.25 23.62
C PHE A 301 -5.58 21.38 24.62
N GLN A 302 -6.50 22.32 24.37
CA GLN A 302 -7.72 22.47 25.16
C GLN A 302 -8.81 21.51 24.68
N ASP A 303 -8.88 21.28 23.36
CA ASP A 303 -9.80 20.30 22.77
C ASP A 303 -9.16 18.90 22.77
N LYS A 304 -9.80 17.97 23.48
CA LYS A 304 -9.35 16.58 23.61
C LYS A 304 -9.26 15.86 22.26
N TRP A 305 -10.20 16.14 21.35
CA TRP A 305 -10.28 15.51 20.04
C TRP A 305 -9.23 16.09 19.09
N ILE A 306 -9.07 17.42 19.06
CA ILE A 306 -8.05 18.06 18.21
C ILE A 306 -6.65 17.65 18.66
N SER A 307 -6.34 17.72 19.96
CA SER A 307 -5.04 17.27 20.49
C SER A 307 -4.72 15.82 20.15
N PHE A 308 -5.71 14.91 20.24
CA PHE A 308 -5.56 13.52 19.83
C PHE A 308 -5.17 13.39 18.35
N LEU A 309 -5.91 14.06 17.47
CA LEU A 309 -5.67 14.00 16.03
C LEU A 309 -4.36 14.66 15.61
N VAL A 310 -3.96 15.76 16.27
CA VAL A 310 -2.68 16.44 16.00
C VAL A 310 -1.50 15.57 16.42
N LEU A 311 -1.58 14.90 17.57
CA LEU A 311 -0.54 13.95 17.99
C LEU A 311 -0.45 12.77 17.03
N TRP A 312 -1.58 12.23 16.57
CA TRP A 312 -1.59 11.19 15.53
C TRP A 312 -0.96 11.69 14.21
N LEU A 313 -1.35 12.88 13.73
CA LEU A 313 -0.84 13.48 12.50
C LEU A 313 0.68 13.71 12.55
N LEU A 314 1.17 14.33 13.63
CA LEU A 314 2.56 14.80 13.68
C LEU A 314 3.55 13.73 14.13
N TRP A 315 3.10 12.68 14.82
CA TRP A 315 4.02 11.65 15.31
C TRP A 315 4.77 10.94 14.19
N THR A 316 4.09 10.51 13.13
CA THR A 316 4.72 9.79 12.01
C THR A 316 5.85 10.59 11.34
N PRO A 317 5.66 11.84 10.88
CA PRO A 317 6.75 12.62 10.31
C PRO A 317 7.85 12.94 11.34
N ILE A 318 7.52 13.18 12.61
CA ILE A 318 8.54 13.38 13.66
C ILE A 318 9.43 12.13 13.79
N PHE A 319 8.82 10.95 13.93
CA PHE A 319 9.53 9.69 14.08
C PHE A 319 10.47 9.41 12.88
N PHE A 320 9.97 9.61 11.66
CA PHE A 320 10.74 9.34 10.44
C PHE A 320 11.69 10.47 10.02
N THR A 321 11.72 11.61 10.72
CA THR A 321 12.61 12.75 10.38
C THR A 321 14.08 12.35 10.36
N LEU A 322 14.48 11.45 11.27
CA LEU A 322 15.86 10.98 11.42
C LEU A 322 16.19 9.78 10.54
N SER A 323 15.23 9.23 9.81
CA SER A 323 15.43 8.01 9.02
C SER A 323 15.83 8.35 7.58
N LYS A 324 16.97 7.80 7.12
CA LYS A 324 17.45 7.97 5.74
C LYS A 324 16.83 6.97 4.75
N ASN A 325 16.29 5.85 5.24
CA ASN A 325 15.73 4.76 4.44
C ASN A 325 14.19 4.79 4.45
N ILE A 326 13.62 5.87 3.91
CA ILE A 326 12.17 6.12 3.93
C ILE A 326 11.54 6.22 2.55
N LEU A 327 10.27 5.85 2.48
CA LEU A 327 9.43 5.94 1.28
C LEU A 327 8.25 6.86 1.58
N HIS A 328 7.67 7.46 0.53
CA HIS A 328 6.48 8.31 0.68
C HIS A 328 5.30 7.55 1.31
N THR A 329 5.22 6.24 1.08
CA THR A 329 4.13 5.36 1.58
C THR A 329 4.03 5.30 3.09
N TYR A 330 5.08 5.71 3.80
CA TYR A 330 5.05 5.80 5.27
C TYR A 330 4.10 6.90 5.76
N MET A 331 3.66 7.80 4.86
CA MET A 331 2.65 8.83 5.14
C MET A 331 1.22 8.35 4.98
N LEU A 332 0.99 7.16 4.44
CA LEU A 332 -0.36 6.67 4.24
C LEU A 332 -1.20 6.65 5.55
N PRO A 333 -0.68 6.20 6.72
CA PRO A 333 -1.44 6.22 7.98
C PRO A 333 -1.91 7.60 8.46
N ILE A 334 -1.24 8.70 8.08
CA ILE A 334 -1.62 10.04 8.52
C ILE A 334 -2.73 10.67 7.65
N THR A 335 -3.11 10.04 6.54
CA THR A 335 -4.25 10.51 5.72
C THR A 335 -5.55 10.57 6.52
N VAL A 336 -5.74 9.66 7.49
CA VAL A 336 -6.93 9.63 8.34
C VAL A 336 -7.01 10.80 9.32
N PRO A 337 -5.99 11.12 10.14
CA PRO A 337 -6.06 12.31 10.99
C PRO A 337 -6.11 13.61 10.19
N ILE A 338 -5.49 13.70 8.99
CA ILE A 338 -5.71 14.83 8.07
C ILE A 338 -7.20 14.94 7.72
N MET A 339 -7.81 13.83 7.31
CA MET A 339 -9.23 13.82 6.96
C MET A 339 -10.12 14.20 8.15
N LEU A 340 -9.89 13.65 9.34
CA LEU A 340 -10.73 13.92 10.51
C LEU A 340 -10.60 15.38 10.98
N LEU A 341 -9.40 15.96 10.91
CA LEU A 341 -9.20 17.40 11.16
C LEU A 341 -9.89 18.25 10.11
N MET A 342 -9.82 17.85 8.83
CA MET A 342 -10.49 18.57 7.76
C MET A 342 -12.01 18.50 7.90
N VAL A 343 -12.58 17.36 8.28
CA VAL A 343 -14.01 17.23 8.62
C VAL A 343 -14.38 18.15 9.78
N HIS A 344 -13.56 18.18 10.83
CA HIS A 344 -13.80 19.07 11.99
C HIS A 344 -13.84 20.55 11.60
N TYR A 345 -12.95 20.99 10.69
CA TYR A 345 -12.93 22.38 10.22
C TYR A 345 -13.84 22.66 9.02
N TRP A 346 -14.59 21.67 8.51
CA TRP A 346 -15.29 21.78 7.22
C TRP A 346 -16.33 22.90 7.19
N GLU A 347 -17.08 23.09 8.28
CA GLU A 347 -18.14 24.09 8.37
C GLU A 347 -17.61 25.52 8.55
N ASP A 348 -16.33 25.69 8.91
CA ASP A 348 -15.70 27.02 9.04
C ASP A 348 -15.48 27.71 7.68
N PHE A 349 -15.54 26.96 6.57
CA PHE A 349 -15.26 27.48 5.24
C PHE A 349 -16.54 27.97 4.56
N LYS A 350 -16.59 29.29 4.31
CA LYS A 350 -17.72 29.94 3.61
C LYS A 350 -17.97 29.37 2.21
N SER A 351 -16.92 29.05 1.46
CA SER A 351 -17.02 28.54 0.09
C SER A 351 -16.55 27.09 -0.03
N LYS A 352 -17.47 26.15 0.23
CA LYS A 352 -17.23 24.71 0.05
C LYS A 352 -16.84 24.37 -1.40
N LYS A 353 -17.37 25.11 -2.38
CA LYS A 353 -17.06 24.92 -3.82
C LYS A 353 -15.57 24.99 -4.15
N VAL A 354 -14.81 25.88 -3.49
CA VAL A 354 -13.36 25.99 -3.69
C VAL A 354 -12.65 24.74 -3.18
N LEU A 355 -13.05 24.24 -2.00
CA LEU A 355 -12.52 23.00 -1.43
C LEU A 355 -12.78 21.80 -2.34
N PHE A 356 -13.98 21.71 -2.93
CA PHE A 356 -14.29 20.67 -3.91
C PHE A 356 -13.37 20.70 -5.13
N ARG A 357 -13.17 21.89 -5.72
CA ARG A 357 -12.29 22.05 -6.89
C ARG A 357 -10.84 21.71 -6.57
N LEU A 358 -10.33 22.16 -5.42
CA LEU A 358 -8.98 21.85 -4.95
C LEU A 358 -8.80 20.34 -4.74
N GLY A 359 -9.76 19.67 -4.07
CA GLY A 359 -9.71 18.23 -3.86
C GLY A 359 -9.73 17.46 -5.19
N LEU A 360 -10.61 17.84 -6.12
CA LEU A 360 -10.73 17.15 -7.41
C LEU A 360 -9.56 17.38 -8.36
N PHE A 361 -8.67 18.34 -8.09
CA PHE A 361 -7.52 18.65 -8.94
C PHE A 361 -6.67 17.41 -9.24
N PHE A 362 -6.22 16.69 -8.22
CA PHE A 362 -5.32 15.55 -8.42
C PHE A 362 -6.00 14.36 -9.15
N PRO A 363 -7.20 13.89 -8.75
CA PRO A 363 -7.91 12.87 -9.52
C PRO A 363 -8.19 13.29 -10.98
N ALA A 364 -8.53 14.56 -11.23
CA ALA A 364 -8.75 15.06 -12.59
C ALA A 364 -7.47 15.07 -13.42
N VAL A 365 -6.33 15.43 -12.82
CA VAL A 365 -5.01 15.34 -13.46
C VAL A 365 -4.70 13.89 -13.83
N ILE A 366 -4.89 12.92 -12.91
CA ILE A 366 -4.70 11.49 -13.23
C ILE A 366 -5.64 11.06 -14.34
N PHE A 367 -6.90 11.46 -14.31
CA PHE A 367 -7.89 11.15 -15.35
C PHE A 367 -7.41 11.62 -16.72
N VAL A 368 -7.03 12.89 -16.84
CA VAL A 368 -6.54 13.46 -18.10
C VAL A 368 -5.26 12.76 -18.56
N PHE A 369 -4.29 12.52 -17.66
CA PHE A 369 -3.06 11.80 -18.01
C PHE A 369 -3.34 10.37 -18.47
N TYR A 370 -4.20 9.63 -17.77
CA TYR A 370 -4.53 8.26 -18.12
C TYR A 370 -5.22 8.18 -19.48
N PHE A 371 -6.31 8.93 -19.69
CA PHE A 371 -7.04 8.88 -20.96
C PHE A 371 -6.24 9.50 -22.11
N GLY A 372 -5.45 10.55 -21.85
CA GLY A 372 -4.53 11.10 -22.85
C GLY A 372 -3.48 10.07 -23.27
N PHE A 373 -2.95 9.29 -22.34
CA PHE A 373 -1.97 8.25 -22.64
C PHE A 373 -2.59 7.05 -23.37
N VAL A 374 -3.78 6.61 -22.97
CA VAL A 374 -4.57 5.60 -23.69
C VAL A 374 -4.83 6.05 -25.14
N ALA A 375 -5.21 7.31 -25.36
CA ALA A 375 -5.46 7.86 -26.69
C ALA A 375 -4.22 7.85 -27.60
N THR A 376 -3.00 7.80 -27.05
CA THR A 376 -1.79 7.69 -27.88
C THR A 376 -1.54 6.29 -28.46
N GLY A 377 -2.26 5.26 -27.99
CA GLY A 377 -2.01 3.86 -28.36
C GLY A 377 -0.66 3.30 -27.90
N ASN A 378 0.14 4.08 -27.16
CA ASN A 378 1.51 3.71 -26.75
C ASN A 378 1.62 3.26 -25.28
N LEU A 379 0.49 2.92 -24.66
CA LEU A 379 0.41 2.46 -23.27
C LEU A 379 1.39 1.29 -23.04
N ASP A 380 1.34 0.31 -23.94
CA ASP A 380 2.03 -0.96 -23.83
C ASP A 380 3.55 -0.83 -23.84
N ASN A 381 4.07 0.06 -24.70
CA ASN A 381 5.50 0.18 -24.93
C ASN A 381 6.22 0.99 -23.85
N LYS A 382 5.50 1.86 -23.15
CA LYS A 382 6.09 2.82 -22.20
C LYS A 382 5.93 2.43 -20.73
N MET A 383 5.09 1.45 -20.41
CA MET A 383 4.89 1.01 -19.03
C MET A 383 5.99 0.08 -18.54
N ASN A 384 6.38 0.22 -17.27
CA ASN A 384 7.31 -0.66 -16.54
C ASN A 384 6.70 -2.03 -16.27
N SER A 385 6.38 -2.79 -17.31
CA SER A 385 5.79 -4.11 -17.19
C SER A 385 6.04 -4.95 -18.43
N ASP A 386 6.26 -6.24 -18.22
CA ASP A 386 6.39 -7.21 -19.31
C ASP A 386 5.03 -7.73 -19.79
N LYS A 387 3.91 -7.34 -19.15
CA LYS A 387 2.54 -7.81 -19.44
C LYS A 387 2.24 -7.90 -20.93
N TYR A 388 2.20 -6.76 -21.61
CA TYR A 388 1.71 -6.68 -22.99
C TYR A 388 2.61 -7.41 -23.99
N MET A 389 3.92 -7.40 -23.73
CA MET A 389 4.91 -8.13 -24.53
C MET A 389 4.68 -9.65 -24.42
N LEU A 390 4.44 -10.15 -23.20
CA LEU A 390 4.17 -11.58 -22.96
C LEU A 390 2.78 -12.01 -23.47
N GLU A 391 1.77 -11.13 -23.38
CA GLU A 391 0.42 -11.37 -23.91
C GLU A 391 0.42 -11.45 -25.44
N ARG A 392 1.08 -10.54 -26.14
CA ARG A 392 1.17 -10.55 -27.62
C ARG A 392 1.86 -11.80 -28.17
N LEU A 393 2.82 -12.34 -27.41
CA LEU A 393 3.53 -13.57 -27.77
C LEU A 393 2.83 -14.83 -27.24
N ASP A 394 1.69 -14.70 -26.58
CA ASP A 394 0.90 -15.82 -26.07
C ASP A 394 1.71 -16.83 -25.24
N ILE A 395 2.63 -16.32 -24.41
CA ILE A 395 3.60 -17.12 -23.65
C ILE A 395 2.91 -18.10 -22.70
N GLN A 396 1.71 -17.77 -22.22
CA GLN A 396 0.94 -18.64 -21.33
C GLN A 396 0.43 -19.90 -22.04
N ASN A 397 0.06 -19.83 -23.31
CA ASN A 397 -0.47 -20.97 -24.05
C ASN A 397 0.58 -21.69 -24.89
N GLN A 398 1.73 -21.06 -25.15
CA GLN A 398 2.84 -21.69 -25.85
C GLN A 398 3.65 -22.63 -24.93
N ASN A 399 4.03 -23.79 -25.48
CA ASN A 399 5.00 -24.73 -24.90
C ASN A 399 6.45 -24.38 -25.29
N ILE A 400 6.76 -23.09 -25.39
CA ILE A 400 8.11 -22.60 -25.65
C ILE A 400 8.69 -22.10 -24.32
N PRO A 401 9.83 -22.63 -23.85
CA PRO A 401 10.46 -22.18 -22.62
C PRO A 401 10.77 -20.67 -22.62
N LEU A 402 10.62 -20.03 -21.46
CA LEU A 402 10.85 -18.60 -21.26
C LEU A 402 12.01 -18.38 -20.30
N TYR A 403 13.11 -17.83 -20.80
CA TYR A 403 14.32 -17.55 -20.02
C TYR A 403 14.56 -16.05 -19.88
N TYR A 404 15.01 -15.62 -18.71
CA TYR A 404 15.47 -14.26 -18.43
C TYR A 404 16.97 -14.24 -18.28
N TRP A 405 17.63 -13.30 -18.95
CA TRP A 405 19.07 -13.08 -18.84
C TRP A 405 19.42 -12.30 -17.58
N GLN A 406 20.24 -12.90 -16.71
CA GLN A 406 20.82 -12.40 -15.46
C GLN A 406 19.85 -12.01 -14.33
N GLU A 407 18.72 -11.40 -14.65
CA GLU A 407 17.73 -10.91 -13.67
C GLU A 407 16.30 -11.12 -14.20
N LYS A 408 15.41 -11.65 -13.36
CA LYS A 408 13.98 -11.75 -13.68
C LYS A 408 13.27 -10.45 -13.33
N ASN A 409 12.38 -10.00 -14.20
CA ASN A 409 11.39 -8.97 -13.83
C ASN A 409 10.27 -9.61 -13.01
N TYR A 410 9.72 -8.89 -12.03
CA TYR A 410 8.63 -9.41 -11.22
C TYR A 410 7.32 -9.45 -12.01
N SER A 411 7.08 -8.45 -12.86
CA SER A 411 5.92 -8.49 -13.76
C SER A 411 6.02 -9.66 -14.74
N GLY A 412 7.21 -9.94 -15.25
CA GLY A 412 7.49 -11.09 -16.12
C GLY A 412 7.19 -12.43 -15.47
N GLN A 413 7.56 -12.61 -14.21
CA GLN A 413 7.24 -13.81 -13.42
C GLN A 413 5.73 -13.96 -13.21
N PHE A 414 5.06 -12.88 -12.82
CA PHE A 414 3.62 -12.87 -12.60
C PHE A 414 2.82 -13.18 -13.87
N TYR A 415 3.10 -12.46 -14.97
CA TYR A 415 2.36 -12.60 -16.22
C TYR A 415 2.73 -13.83 -17.03
N SER A 416 3.87 -14.48 -16.75
CA SER A 416 4.18 -15.80 -17.31
C SER A 416 3.63 -16.97 -16.49
N ASN A 417 2.94 -16.69 -15.38
CA ASN A 417 2.39 -17.67 -14.44
C ASN A 417 3.44 -18.70 -14.01
N GLY A 418 4.60 -18.22 -13.57
CA GLY A 418 5.68 -19.09 -13.07
C GLY A 418 6.61 -19.69 -14.12
N LYS A 419 6.33 -19.54 -15.42
CA LYS A 419 7.18 -20.10 -16.49
C LYS A 419 8.54 -19.42 -16.64
N ALA A 420 8.72 -18.21 -16.08
CA ALA A 420 9.96 -17.44 -16.20
C ALA A 420 11.13 -18.10 -15.46
N GLN A 421 12.09 -18.62 -16.22
CA GLN A 421 13.33 -19.22 -15.71
C GLN A 421 14.51 -18.26 -15.83
N LEU A 422 15.55 -18.43 -15.00
CA LEU A 422 16.71 -17.55 -14.98
C LEU A 422 17.94 -18.20 -15.63
N VAL A 423 18.63 -17.46 -16.48
CA VAL A 423 19.94 -17.81 -17.06
C VAL A 423 20.96 -16.78 -16.62
N LYS A 424 21.97 -17.17 -15.83
CA LYS A 424 22.92 -16.26 -15.19
C LYS A 424 24.15 -15.95 -16.03
N ASN A 425 24.55 -16.86 -16.91
CA ASN A 425 25.79 -16.77 -17.67
C ASN A 425 25.70 -17.48 -19.02
N GLU A 426 26.74 -17.31 -19.85
CA GLU A 426 26.80 -17.90 -21.20
C GLU A 426 26.74 -19.43 -21.18
N GLN A 427 27.43 -20.09 -20.25
CA GLN A 427 27.42 -21.56 -20.15
C GLN A 427 26.02 -22.13 -19.92
N GLN A 428 25.20 -21.46 -19.11
CA GLN A 428 23.80 -21.84 -18.92
C GLN A 428 22.98 -21.57 -20.19
N LEU A 429 23.23 -20.47 -20.89
CA LEU A 429 22.54 -20.16 -22.15
C LEU A 429 22.88 -21.16 -23.25
N ASP A 430 24.14 -21.60 -23.33
CA ASP A 430 24.58 -22.68 -24.21
C ASP A 430 23.86 -23.99 -23.90
N SER A 431 23.74 -24.32 -22.62
CA SER A 431 23.04 -25.53 -22.18
C SER A 431 21.57 -25.49 -22.57
N VAL A 432 20.90 -24.34 -22.35
CA VAL A 432 19.51 -24.10 -22.79
C VAL A 432 19.39 -24.27 -24.30
N SER A 433 20.29 -23.68 -25.08
CA SER A 433 20.25 -23.74 -26.54
C SER A 433 20.47 -25.15 -27.11
N LYS A 434 21.19 -26.01 -26.39
CA LYS A 434 21.37 -27.43 -26.75
C LYS A 434 20.14 -28.27 -26.41
N ILE A 435 19.46 -27.97 -25.31
CA ILE A 435 18.30 -28.73 -24.83
C ILE A 435 17.02 -28.33 -25.59
N HIS A 436 16.86 -27.03 -25.83
CA HIS A 436 15.65 -26.45 -26.41
C HIS A 436 15.94 -25.85 -27.79
N PRO A 437 15.46 -26.47 -28.89
CA PRO A 437 15.66 -25.92 -30.23
C PRO A 437 14.98 -24.55 -30.40
N LYS A 438 13.86 -24.34 -29.69
CA LYS A 438 13.13 -23.08 -29.68
C LYS A 438 12.88 -22.62 -28.25
N PHE A 439 13.33 -21.42 -27.89
CA PHE A 439 13.05 -20.78 -26.60
C PHE A 439 12.96 -19.25 -26.74
N PHE A 440 12.29 -18.61 -25.79
CA PHE A 440 12.30 -17.15 -25.65
C PHE A 440 13.38 -16.72 -24.66
N LEU A 441 14.15 -15.70 -25.04
CA LEU A 441 15.10 -15.03 -24.15
C LEU A 441 14.67 -13.59 -23.91
N VAL A 442 14.30 -13.28 -22.68
CA VAL A 442 13.97 -11.95 -22.20
C VAL A 442 15.20 -11.30 -21.59
N THR A 443 15.48 -10.06 -21.95
CA THR A 443 16.62 -9.31 -21.43
C THR A 443 16.26 -7.87 -21.15
N LEU A 444 16.84 -7.31 -20.10
CA LEU A 444 16.82 -5.87 -19.87
C LEU A 444 17.72 -5.20 -20.91
N LYS A 445 17.23 -4.14 -21.56
CA LYS A 445 18.00 -3.39 -22.59
C LYS A 445 19.38 -2.96 -22.10
N LYS A 446 19.49 -2.56 -20.83
CA LYS A 446 20.77 -2.21 -20.18
C LYS A 446 21.75 -3.39 -20.06
N ALA A 447 21.25 -4.63 -20.04
CA ALA A 447 22.02 -5.86 -19.88
C ALA A 447 22.24 -6.58 -21.20
N GLN A 448 21.57 -6.16 -22.29
CA GLN A 448 21.67 -6.79 -23.60
C GLN A 448 23.12 -6.81 -24.14
N GLN A 449 23.91 -5.76 -23.87
CA GLN A 449 25.33 -5.69 -24.26
C GLN A 449 26.21 -6.75 -23.59
N SER A 450 25.75 -7.36 -22.48
CA SER A 450 26.46 -8.44 -21.82
C SER A 450 26.16 -9.82 -22.40
N ILE A 451 25.23 -9.92 -23.35
CA ILE A 451 24.94 -11.16 -24.06
C ILE A 451 26.02 -11.33 -25.14
N PRO A 452 26.75 -12.46 -25.15
CA PRO A 452 27.75 -12.75 -26.17
C PRO A 452 27.19 -12.67 -27.60
N GLU A 453 27.91 -12.03 -28.53
CA GLU A 453 27.46 -11.78 -29.91
C GLU A 453 27.17 -13.07 -30.69
N ASN A 454 27.97 -14.12 -30.45
CA ASN A 454 27.78 -15.47 -30.98
C ASN A 454 26.42 -16.09 -30.58
N GLN A 455 25.87 -15.72 -29.41
CA GLN A 455 24.55 -16.16 -28.95
C GLN A 455 23.46 -15.28 -29.54
N LEU A 456 23.64 -13.96 -29.48
CA LEU A 456 22.62 -13.01 -29.94
C LEU A 456 22.37 -13.12 -31.45
N SER A 457 23.41 -13.42 -32.25
CA SER A 457 23.30 -13.65 -33.70
C SER A 457 22.44 -14.87 -34.07
N LYS A 458 22.34 -15.86 -33.17
CA LYS A 458 21.46 -17.04 -33.29
C LYS A 458 20.02 -16.76 -32.87
N MET A 459 19.69 -15.51 -32.54
CA MET A 459 18.36 -15.13 -32.08
C MET A 459 17.74 -14.05 -32.96
N THR A 460 16.43 -13.91 -32.89
CA THR A 460 15.68 -12.87 -33.59
C THR A 460 14.86 -12.09 -32.59
N LEU A 461 14.96 -10.75 -32.60
CA LEU A 461 14.12 -9.89 -31.78
C LEU A 461 12.65 -10.08 -32.17
N LYS A 462 11.79 -10.40 -31.22
CA LYS A 462 10.35 -10.61 -31.45
C LYS A 462 9.49 -9.47 -30.97
N ASP A 463 9.78 -8.91 -29.80
CA ASP A 463 9.04 -7.78 -29.25
C ASP A 463 9.92 -7.02 -28.24
N GLN A 464 9.52 -5.83 -27.82
CA GLN A 464 10.20 -5.02 -26.83
C GLN A 464 9.28 -3.97 -26.22
N ASN A 465 9.56 -3.59 -24.98
CA ASN A 465 9.04 -2.37 -24.36
C ASN A 465 10.21 -1.40 -24.09
N TYR A 466 9.99 -0.31 -23.35
CA TYR A 466 11.04 0.69 -23.09
C TYR A 466 12.23 0.16 -22.26
N LYS A 467 12.10 -0.98 -21.55
CA LYS A 467 13.14 -1.54 -20.67
C LYS A 467 13.57 -2.96 -21.01
N THR A 468 12.70 -3.73 -21.63
CA THR A 468 12.85 -5.16 -21.84
C THR A 468 12.74 -5.46 -23.33
N ALA A 469 13.52 -6.42 -23.82
CA ALA A 469 13.43 -6.99 -25.15
C ALA A 469 13.27 -8.51 -25.03
N ILE A 470 12.48 -9.10 -25.92
CA ILE A 470 12.32 -10.56 -26.01
C ILE A 470 12.79 -11.03 -27.38
N PHE A 471 13.69 -12.00 -27.34
CA PHE A 471 14.27 -12.67 -28.48
C PHE A 471 13.72 -14.10 -28.56
N VAL A 472 13.69 -14.67 -29.76
CA VAL A 472 13.47 -16.11 -29.95
C VAL A 472 14.71 -16.73 -30.58
N SER A 473 15.09 -17.93 -30.15
CA SER A 473 16.13 -18.70 -30.83
C SER A 473 15.69 -19.06 -32.26
N LYS A 474 16.65 -19.05 -33.19
CA LYS A 474 16.47 -19.44 -34.58
C LYS A 474 16.43 -20.94 -34.76
#